data_AF-A0A3N2M8V3-F1
#
_entry.id   AF-A0A3N2M8V3-F1
#
_cell.length_a   1.000
_cell.length_b   1.000
_cell.length_c   1.000
_cell.angle_alpha   90.00
_cell.angle_beta   90.00
_cell.angle_gamma   90.00
#
_symmetry.space_group_name_H-M   'P 1'
#
loop_
_entity.id
_entity.type
_entity.pdbx_description
1 polymer ?
#
loop_
_entity_poly.entity_id
_entity_poly.type
_entity_poly.pdbx_seq_one_letter_code
_entity_poly.pdbx_strand_id
1 'polypeptide(L)'
;MAKRYDNDFDAEGFVENFRAKDEPPAPRTLKEKQPVTEEQDGVANRKEKTATERSERQKPTDSADDYKAAYIDDLKYRFPEYGWPQVKINPAFCSRIANLEILCGNRRANLSTFINNVLERHFRDCEAQIKELKKKYNDNE
;
A
#
# COMPACT_ATOMS: atom_id res chain seq x y z
N MET A 1 3.11 43.16 -16.38
CA MET A 1 3.81 43.63 -15.16
C MET A 1 4.35 42.41 -14.43
N ALA A 2 5.66 42.29 -14.28
CA ALA A 2 6.28 41.19 -13.54
C ALA A 2 6.27 41.54 -12.05
N LYS A 3 5.60 40.72 -11.22
CA LYS A 3 5.65 40.89 -9.76
C LYS A 3 7.01 40.41 -9.27
N ARG A 4 7.83 41.34 -8.76
CA ARG A 4 9.02 41.01 -7.98
C ARG A 4 8.56 40.65 -6.56
N TYR A 5 9.04 39.54 -6.04
CA TYR A 5 8.84 39.15 -4.64
C TYR A 5 9.98 39.76 -3.83
N ASP A 6 9.64 40.66 -2.92
CA ASP A 6 10.55 41.14 -1.87
C ASP A 6 10.67 40.03 -0.82
N ASN A 7 11.86 39.46 -0.68
CA ASN A 7 12.15 38.38 0.26
C ASN A 7 12.84 38.92 1.51
N ASP A 8 12.10 39.63 2.36
CA ASP A 8 12.48 39.88 3.74
C ASP A 8 12.06 38.66 4.60
N PHE A 9 12.68 37.50 4.33
CA PHE A 9 12.41 36.29 5.08
C PHE A 9 13.25 36.27 6.37
N ASP A 10 12.63 36.67 7.48
CA ASP A 10 13.22 36.61 8.81
C ASP A 10 13.27 35.15 9.31
N ALA A 11 14.44 34.53 9.12
CA ALA A 11 14.69 33.15 9.50
C ALA A 11 14.86 32.97 11.02
N GLU A 12 15.24 34.03 11.77
CA GLU A 12 15.46 33.92 13.22
C GLU A 12 14.12 33.87 13.97
N GLY A 13 13.12 34.66 13.55
CA GLY A 13 11.77 34.61 14.13
C GLY A 13 11.05 33.26 13.94
N PHE A 14 11.35 32.52 12.87
CA PHE A 14 10.76 31.18 12.65
C PHE A 14 11.28 30.14 13.64
N VAL A 15 12.57 30.19 13.98
CA VAL A 15 13.20 29.25 14.91
C VAL A 15 12.82 29.56 16.36
N GLU A 16 12.58 30.83 16.67
CA GLU A 16 12.20 31.28 18.02
C GLU A 16 10.80 30.76 18.43
N ASN A 17 9.87 30.62 17.47
CA ASN A 17 8.56 30.01 17.68
C ASN A 17 8.59 28.51 18.08
N PHE A 18 9.68 27.79 17.76
CA PHE A 18 9.85 26.38 18.16
C PHE A 18 10.65 26.22 19.45
N ARG A 19 11.41 27.25 19.84
CA ARG A 19 12.23 27.24 21.07
C ARG A 19 11.45 27.71 22.29
N ALA A 20 10.40 28.50 22.11
CA ALA A 20 9.64 29.07 23.20
C ALA A 20 8.31 28.31 23.44
N LYS A 21 8.26 27.67 24.62
CA LYS A 21 7.10 27.29 25.44
C LYS A 21 6.59 25.83 25.33
N ASP A 22 7.15 25.01 26.21
CA ASP A 22 6.45 23.91 26.88
C ASP A 22 5.22 24.47 27.65
N GLU A 23 4.00 24.27 27.16
CA GLU A 23 2.73 24.02 27.91
C GLU A 23 1.50 23.90 26.93
N PRO A 24 0.38 23.25 27.31
CA PRO A 24 -0.37 22.32 26.44
C PRO A 24 -1.68 22.93 25.87
N PRO A 25 -2.68 22.17 25.33
CA PRO A 25 -2.94 22.14 23.90
C PRO A 25 -4.33 22.65 23.46
N ALA A 26 -4.41 22.92 22.14
CA ALA A 26 -5.58 22.82 21.25
C ALA A 26 -6.64 23.95 21.26
N PRO A 27 -7.53 24.02 20.26
CA PRO A 27 -7.40 23.68 18.83
C PRO A 27 -7.84 24.86 17.94
N ARG A 28 -7.59 24.76 16.63
CA ARG A 28 -8.61 24.84 15.55
C ARG A 28 -8.04 25.42 14.26
N THR A 29 -8.06 24.52 13.28
CA THR A 29 -8.66 24.70 11.96
C THR A 29 -7.96 25.57 10.90
N LEU A 30 -7.88 24.90 9.74
CA LEU A 30 -8.05 25.41 8.37
C LEU A 30 -6.78 25.71 7.58
N LYS A 31 -6.65 24.84 6.55
CA LYS A 31 -6.44 25.17 5.14
C LYS A 31 -4.99 25.40 4.72
N GLU A 32 -4.44 24.42 4.01
CA GLU A 32 -4.46 24.35 2.54
C GLU A 32 -3.49 25.37 1.93
N LYS A 33 -2.30 24.91 1.51
CA LYS A 33 -1.99 24.61 0.10
C LYS A 33 -0.49 24.40 -0.11
N GLN A 34 -0.17 23.21 -0.64
CA GLN A 34 0.96 22.90 -1.52
C GLN A 34 0.86 23.75 -2.83
N PRO A 35 1.74 23.68 -3.88
CA PRO A 35 2.75 22.65 -4.23
C PRO A 35 4.08 23.19 -4.89
N VAL A 36 5.19 22.41 -4.91
CA VAL A 36 5.84 21.63 -6.04
C VAL A 36 6.55 22.55 -7.08
N THR A 37 7.88 22.55 -7.31
CA THR A 37 8.90 21.57 -7.81
C THR A 37 8.68 21.09 -9.25
N GLU A 38 9.62 21.37 -10.16
CA GLU A 38 9.94 20.58 -11.37
C GLU A 38 11.27 21.13 -11.93
N GLU A 39 12.27 20.31 -12.25
CA GLU A 39 12.51 19.57 -13.51
C GLU A 39 13.55 18.44 -13.21
N GLN A 40 13.72 17.30 -13.92
CA GLN A 40 13.79 17.05 -15.36
C GLN A 40 13.87 15.52 -15.63
N ASP A 41 13.20 15.08 -16.70
CA ASP A 41 13.50 14.07 -17.75
C ASP A 41 14.22 12.71 -17.53
N GLY A 42 13.77 11.68 -18.29
CA GLY A 42 14.56 10.47 -18.57
C GLY A 42 13.80 9.18 -18.92
N VAL A 43 13.63 8.91 -20.22
CA VAL A 43 13.01 7.72 -20.87
C VAL A 43 13.89 6.46 -20.80
N ALA A 44 13.33 5.26 -20.52
CA ALA A 44 13.81 3.98 -21.10
C ALA A 44 12.83 2.80 -20.91
N ASN A 45 12.78 1.99 -21.96
CA ASN A 45 11.87 0.90 -22.28
C ASN A 45 12.33 -0.46 -21.71
N ARG A 46 11.42 -1.45 -21.75
CA ARG A 46 11.64 -2.90 -21.98
C ARG A 46 11.69 -3.92 -20.82
N LYS A 47 10.81 -4.91 -21.03
CA LYS A 47 10.88 -6.37 -20.75
C LYS A 47 10.11 -6.89 -19.54
N GLU A 48 8.88 -7.30 -19.87
CA GLU A 48 8.21 -8.48 -19.32
C GLU A 48 9.21 -9.60 -19.01
N LYS A 49 9.19 -10.05 -17.77
CA LYS A 49 9.73 -11.35 -17.37
C LYS A 49 8.59 -12.17 -16.82
N THR A 50 8.07 -13.03 -17.69
CA THR A 50 7.35 -14.25 -17.35
C THR A 50 8.21 -15.07 -16.39
N ALA A 51 7.76 -15.18 -15.14
CA ALA A 51 8.34 -16.09 -14.15
C ALA A 51 7.31 -17.19 -13.85
N THR A 52 7.46 -18.27 -14.62
CA THR A 52 7.18 -19.67 -14.29
C THR A 52 6.35 -19.94 -13.02
N GLU A 53 5.09 -20.31 -13.23
CA GLU A 53 4.23 -20.92 -12.22
C GLU A 53 4.76 -22.33 -11.88
N ARG A 54 5.47 -22.46 -10.75
CA ARG A 54 5.54 -23.73 -10.03
C ARG A 54 4.26 -23.87 -9.23
N SER A 55 3.32 -24.67 -9.75
CA SER A 55 2.18 -25.18 -8.98
C SER A 55 2.67 -26.25 -8.02
N GLU A 56 3.30 -25.82 -6.93
CA GLU A 56 3.32 -26.61 -5.71
C GLU A 56 2.10 -26.15 -4.90
N ARG A 57 1.19 -27.09 -4.64
CA ARG A 57 0.15 -26.91 -3.62
C ARG A 57 0.87 -26.74 -2.28
N GLN A 58 1.29 -25.52 -2.00
CA GLN A 58 1.95 -25.19 -0.76
C GLN A 58 0.89 -25.34 0.33
N LYS A 59 1.13 -26.27 1.25
CA LYS A 59 0.39 -26.38 2.51
C LYS A 59 0.37 -25.01 3.22
N PRO A 60 -0.58 -24.78 4.16
CA PRO A 60 -0.53 -23.60 5.01
C PRO A 60 0.90 -23.40 5.51
N THR A 61 1.42 -22.17 5.38
CA THR A 61 2.78 -21.78 5.79
C THR A 61 3.09 -22.37 7.16
N ASP A 62 3.98 -23.37 7.22
CA ASP A 62 4.26 -24.16 8.42
C ASP A 62 5.06 -23.36 9.47
N SER A 63 5.61 -22.19 9.10
CA SER A 63 6.31 -21.26 10.00
C SER A 63 5.72 -19.84 9.96
N ALA A 64 5.84 -19.13 11.09
CA ALA A 64 5.47 -17.71 11.20
C ALA A 64 6.31 -16.82 10.26
N ASP A 65 7.56 -17.20 10.00
CA ASP A 65 8.44 -16.49 9.08
C ASP A 65 7.97 -16.66 7.62
N ASP A 66 7.50 -17.85 7.25
CA ASP A 66 6.95 -18.10 5.91
C ASP A 66 5.64 -17.33 5.70
N TYR A 67 4.81 -17.23 6.74
CA TYR A 67 3.61 -16.40 6.71
C TYR A 67 3.95 -14.93 6.47
N LYS A 68 4.92 -14.40 7.23
CA LYS A 68 5.36 -13.01 7.07
C LYS A 68 5.90 -12.77 5.66
N ALA A 69 6.75 -13.67 5.16
CA ALA A 69 7.31 -13.57 3.82
C ALA A 69 6.22 -13.57 2.73
N ALA A 70 5.24 -14.47 2.83
CA ALA A 70 4.22 -14.64 1.80
C ALA A 70 3.16 -13.51 1.78
N TYR A 71 2.75 -13.00 2.95
CA TYR A 71 1.60 -12.10 3.02
C TYR A 71 1.95 -10.65 3.38
N ILE A 72 3.07 -10.41 4.06
CA ILE A 72 3.44 -9.09 4.57
C ILE A 72 4.60 -8.51 3.76
N ASP A 73 5.66 -9.28 3.55
CA ASP A 73 6.88 -8.77 2.91
C ASP A 73 6.80 -8.76 1.38
N ASP A 74 5.89 -9.53 0.77
CA ASP A 74 5.60 -9.42 -0.65
C ASP A 74 4.85 -8.11 -0.96
N LEU A 75 5.57 -7.16 -1.56
CA LEU A 75 5.07 -5.83 -1.93
C LEU A 75 4.60 -5.73 -3.38
N LYS A 76 4.40 -6.85 -4.09
CA LYS A 76 3.97 -6.89 -5.49
C LYS A 76 2.77 -6.00 -5.79
N TYR A 77 1.80 -5.95 -4.88
CA TYR A 77 0.55 -5.20 -5.04
C TYR A 77 0.58 -3.80 -4.42
N ARG A 78 1.74 -3.34 -3.94
CA ARG A 78 1.87 -2.05 -3.26
C ARG A 78 1.69 -0.85 -4.17
N PHE A 79 2.10 -0.99 -5.43
CA PHE A 79 2.03 0.05 -6.45
C PHE A 79 1.31 -0.52 -7.67
N PRO A 80 -0.04 -0.44 -7.70
CA PRO A 80 -0.79 -0.93 -8.84
C PRO A 80 -0.53 -0.06 -10.07
N GLU A 81 -0.41 -0.69 -11.25
CA GLU A 81 -0.23 0.00 -12.53
C GLU A 81 -1.46 0.85 -12.92
N TYR A 82 -2.65 0.45 -12.44
CA TYR A 82 -3.92 1.09 -12.72
C TYR A 82 -4.77 1.22 -11.46
N GLY A 83 -5.71 2.15 -11.45
CA GLY A 83 -6.66 2.30 -10.34
C GLY A 83 -7.55 1.07 -10.19
N TRP A 84 -7.57 0.47 -9.00
CA TRP A 84 -8.41 -0.68 -8.69
C TRP A 84 -9.78 -0.26 -8.13
N PRO A 85 -10.81 -1.12 -8.28
CA PRO A 85 -12.12 -0.88 -7.69
C PRO A 85 -12.06 -0.73 -6.17
N GLN A 86 -12.91 0.15 -5.63
CA GLN A 86 -13.08 0.30 -4.19
C GLN A 86 -14.00 -0.78 -3.64
N VAL A 87 -13.52 -1.53 -2.64
CA VAL A 87 -14.28 -2.58 -1.95
C VAL A 87 -14.35 -2.25 -0.47
N LYS A 88 -15.52 -2.48 0.15
CA LYS A 88 -15.67 -2.35 1.60
C LYS A 88 -15.17 -3.62 2.28
N ILE A 89 -14.22 -3.45 3.19
CA ILE A 89 -13.68 -4.53 4.02
C ILE A 89 -14.23 -4.36 5.43
N ASN A 90 -14.55 -5.47 6.10
CA ASN A 90 -15.01 -5.42 7.48
C ASN A 90 -13.94 -4.75 8.37
N PRO A 91 -14.30 -3.73 9.17
CA PRO A 91 -13.34 -2.99 9.99
C PRO A 91 -12.55 -3.88 10.95
N ALA A 92 -13.13 -4.98 11.44
CA ALA A 92 -12.42 -5.92 12.31
C ALA A 92 -11.22 -6.58 11.60
N PHE A 93 -11.33 -6.85 10.29
CA PHE A 93 -10.22 -7.38 9.50
C PHE A 93 -9.16 -6.32 9.25
N CYS A 94 -9.57 -5.09 8.94
CA CYS A 94 -8.64 -3.96 8.80
C CYS A 94 -7.78 -3.79 10.05
N SER A 95 -8.39 -3.80 11.25
CA SER A 95 -7.66 -3.68 12.51
C SER A 95 -6.69 -4.84 12.76
N ARG A 96 -7.09 -6.07 12.43
CA ARG A 96 -6.20 -7.24 12.57
C ARG A 96 -4.98 -7.14 11.66
N ILE A 97 -5.18 -6.75 10.41
CA ILE A 97 -4.11 -6.61 9.42
C ILE A 97 -3.15 -5.48 9.81
N ALA A 98 -3.69 -4.32 10.23
CA ALA A 98 -2.87 -3.21 10.72
C ALA A 98 -2.01 -3.62 11.94
N ASN A 99 -2.56 -4.41 12.87
CA ASN A 99 -1.80 -4.93 14.00
C ASN A 99 -0.67 -5.88 13.56
N LEU A 100 -0.90 -6.71 12.54
CA LEU A 100 0.14 -7.58 11.97
C LEU A 100 1.27 -6.77 11.33
N GLU A 101 0.95 -5.69 10.59
CA GLU A 101 1.94 -4.80 10.00
C GLU A 101 2.85 -4.16 11.07
N ILE A 102 2.25 -3.69 12.16
CA ILE A 102 2.97 -3.13 13.31
C ILE A 102 3.88 -4.18 13.95
N LEU A 103 3.34 -5.38 14.21
CA LEU A 103 4.07 -6.46 14.89
C LEU A 103 5.26 -6.97 14.06
N CYS A 104 5.09 -7.08 12.75
CA CYS A 104 6.14 -7.55 11.85
C CYS A 104 7.19 -6.48 11.53
N GLY A 105 6.99 -5.24 11.97
CA GLY A 105 7.91 -4.11 11.77
C GLY A 105 7.98 -3.60 10.33
N ASN A 106 7.15 -4.12 9.43
CA ASN A 106 7.15 -3.75 8.03
C ASN A 106 6.13 -2.65 7.77
N ARG A 107 6.60 -1.39 7.77
CA ARG A 107 5.77 -0.21 7.49
C ARG A 107 5.43 -0.01 6.01
N ARG A 108 5.91 -0.89 5.12
CA ARG A 108 5.71 -0.77 3.67
C ARG A 108 4.54 -1.60 3.18
N ALA A 109 4.26 -2.71 3.85
CA ALA A 109 3.04 -3.48 3.67
C ALA A 109 1.84 -2.56 3.98
N ASN A 110 0.79 -2.68 3.18
CA ASN A 110 -0.45 -2.00 3.45
C ASN A 110 -1.62 -2.98 3.31
N LEU A 111 -2.77 -2.61 3.88
CA LEU A 111 -4.00 -3.38 3.85
C LEU A 111 -4.31 -3.96 2.46
N SER A 112 -4.16 -3.15 1.41
CA SER A 112 -4.41 -3.58 0.02
C SER A 112 -3.44 -4.68 -0.42
N THR A 113 -2.15 -4.52 -0.13
CA THR A 113 -1.11 -5.48 -0.50
C THR A 113 -1.36 -6.83 0.19
N PHE A 114 -1.59 -6.80 1.51
CA PHE A 114 -1.87 -8.00 2.29
C PHE A 114 -3.10 -8.75 1.74
N ILE A 115 -4.19 -8.04 1.47
CA ILE A 115 -5.42 -8.66 0.95
C ILE A 115 -5.18 -9.29 -0.43
N ASN A 116 -4.47 -8.61 -1.32
CA ASN A 116 -4.19 -9.16 -2.64
C ASN A 116 -3.28 -10.39 -2.58
N ASN A 117 -2.29 -10.41 -1.69
CA ASN A 117 -1.46 -11.61 -1.46
C ASN A 117 -2.30 -12.79 -0.96
N VAL A 118 -3.22 -12.55 -0.02
CA VAL A 118 -4.16 -13.57 0.48
C VAL A 118 -5.07 -14.07 -0.64
N LEU A 119 -5.62 -13.18 -1.45
CA LEU A 119 -6.49 -13.54 -2.57
C LEU A 119 -5.74 -14.33 -3.65
N GLU A 120 -4.53 -13.91 -4.02
CA GLU A 120 -3.70 -14.63 -4.98
C GLU A 120 -3.46 -16.07 -4.49
N ARG A 121 -3.09 -16.23 -3.21
CA ARG A 121 -2.88 -17.56 -2.63
C ARG A 121 -4.17 -18.38 -2.58
N HIS A 122 -5.28 -17.78 -2.18
CA HIS A 122 -6.58 -18.45 -2.18
C HIS A 122 -6.97 -18.95 -3.58
N PHE A 123 -6.80 -18.12 -4.62
CA PHE A 123 -7.12 -18.52 -5.99
C PHE A 123 -6.21 -19.64 -6.51
N ARG A 124 -4.93 -19.65 -6.11
CA ARG A 124 -4.01 -20.75 -6.43
C ARG A 124 -4.40 -22.05 -5.73
N ASP A 125 -4.68 -22.00 -4.44
CA ASP A 125 -4.99 -23.20 -3.64
C ASP A 125 -6.36 -23.80 -4.02
N CYS A 126 -7.35 -22.94 -4.31
CA CYS A 126 -8.71 -23.33 -4.68
C CYS A 126 -8.94 -23.45 -6.20
N GLU A 127 -7.90 -23.36 -7.03
CA GLU A 127 -8.03 -23.32 -8.50
C GLU A 127 -8.86 -24.50 -9.06
N ALA A 128 -8.63 -25.70 -8.53
CA ALA A 128 -9.35 -26.91 -8.95
C ALA A 128 -10.85 -26.83 -8.64
N GLN A 129 -11.21 -26.35 -7.46
CA GLN A 129 -12.60 -26.19 -7.03
C GLN A 129 -13.29 -25.07 -7.83
N ILE A 130 -12.57 -23.98 -8.11
CA ILE A 130 -13.06 -22.88 -8.95
C ILE A 130 -13.33 -23.38 -10.37
N LYS A 131 -12.44 -24.22 -10.95
CA LYS A 131 -12.66 -24.84 -12.26
C LYS A 131 -13.87 -25.77 -12.27
N GLU A 132 -14.06 -26.56 -11.21
CA GLU A 132 -15.23 -27.43 -11.06
C GLU A 132 -16.54 -26.62 -10.97
N LEU A 133 -16.56 -25.54 -10.18
CA LEU A 133 -17.70 -24.63 -10.09
C LEU A 133 -18.01 -23.98 -11.43
N LYS A 134 -17.00 -23.46 -12.15
CA LYS A 134 -17.19 -22.89 -13.48
C LYS A 134 -17.83 -23.88 -14.44
N LYS A 135 -17.36 -25.14 -14.45
CA LYS A 135 -17.95 -26.18 -15.29
C LYS A 135 -19.41 -26.43 -14.93
N LYS A 136 -19.72 -26.61 -13.63
CA LYS A 136 -21.09 -26.86 -13.16
C LYS A 136 -22.08 -25.78 -13.55
N TYR A 137 -21.69 -24.50 -13.55
CA TYR A 137 -22.60 -23.40 -13.85
C TYR A 137 -22.58 -22.95 -15.32
N ASN A 138 -21.48 -23.16 -16.05
CA ASN A 138 -21.42 -22.90 -17.50
C ASN A 138 -22.07 -24.02 -18.33
N ASP A 139 -22.12 -25.26 -17.83
CA ASP A 139 -22.86 -26.36 -18.48
C ASP A 139 -24.40 -26.21 -18.30
N ASN A 140 -24.85 -25.21 -17.52
CA ASN A 140 -26.26 -24.91 -17.25
C ASN A 140 -26.80 -23.67 -18.01
N GLU A 141 -25.99 -23.06 -18.88
CA GLU A 141 -26.40 -22.03 -19.87
C GLU A 141 -26.44 -22.63 -21.28
#